data_AF-A0A077ZG64-F1
#
_entry.id   AF-A0A077ZG64-F1
#
_cell.length_a   1.000
_cell.length_b   1.000
_cell.length_c   1.000
_cell.angle_alpha   90.00
_cell.angle_beta   90.00
_cell.angle_gamma   90.00
#
_symmetry.space_group_name_H-M   'P 1'
#
loop_
_entity.id
_entity.type
_entity.pdbx_description
1 polymer ?
#
loop_
_entity_poly.entity_id
_entity_poly.type
_entity_poly.pdbx_seq_one_letter_code
_entity_poly.pdbx_strand_id
1 'polypeptide(L)'
;MPGNKLAVGGRKAVRAERGEKAKALIAEKLKAKKLRAEQRRKIREECGLEACPIQQPRTIENTREFDETFVQPDDPEDILEENTDEFASYFQLASRPKVLLTTSPKAKLLSWKLCYQLQRCIPEAKMISRKSVPLKKLITCAKNESFTDLLIVHEDNRQPNGIVLCHLPDGPTAYFKLQSLKFPSDIKGCKRDRVFGNPELVLNNFSTRLGHTIARMFACLFPQNPHFRGRRVVTFHCQRDYIFFRHHW
;
A
#
# COMPACT_ATOMS: atom_id res chain seq x y z
N MET A 1 44.72 -18.53 44.08
CA MET A 1 44.12 -17.89 42.88
C MET A 1 45.16 -17.85 41.75
N PRO A 2 45.34 -18.89 40.91
CA PRO A 2 46.17 -18.76 39.70
C PRO A 2 45.26 -18.47 38.49
N GLY A 3 45.25 -17.21 38.07
CA GLY A 3 44.52 -16.75 36.88
C GLY A 3 45.13 -17.34 35.60
N ASN A 4 44.45 -18.30 34.99
CA ASN A 4 44.90 -18.99 33.80
C ASN A 4 44.75 -18.07 32.57
N LYS A 5 45.81 -17.33 32.23
CA LYS A 5 45.91 -16.54 30.99
C LYS A 5 46.05 -17.50 29.80
N LEU A 6 44.91 -17.96 29.26
CA LEU A 6 44.89 -18.70 27.99
C LEU A 6 45.55 -17.86 26.89
N ALA A 7 46.63 -18.40 26.29
CA ALA A 7 47.32 -17.83 25.14
C ALA A 7 46.34 -17.47 24.02
N VAL A 8 46.63 -16.41 23.26
CA VAL A 8 45.74 -15.88 22.20
C VAL A 8 45.31 -16.97 21.19
N GLY A 9 46.15 -17.98 20.95
CA GLY A 9 45.83 -19.17 20.15
C GLY A 9 44.80 -20.13 20.80
N GLY A 10 44.87 -20.34 22.12
CA GLY A 10 43.92 -21.19 22.85
C GLY A 10 42.49 -20.60 22.84
N ARG A 11 42.36 -19.28 22.89
CA ARG A 11 41.04 -18.61 22.76
C ARG A 11 40.43 -18.81 21.37
N LYS A 12 41.24 -18.83 20.30
CA LYS A 12 40.75 -19.09 18.92
C LYS A 12 40.27 -20.54 18.76
N ALA A 13 41.03 -21.51 19.27
CA ALA A 13 40.66 -22.94 19.21
C ALA A 13 39.34 -23.22 19.97
N VAL A 14 39.20 -22.71 21.20
CA VAL A 14 37.97 -22.86 22.00
C VAL A 14 36.76 -22.22 21.30
N ARG A 15 36.95 -21.09 20.61
CA ARG A 15 35.88 -20.44 19.84
C ARG A 15 35.47 -21.27 18.62
N ALA A 16 36.41 -21.90 17.93
CA ALA A 16 36.13 -22.79 16.80
C ALA A 16 35.32 -24.02 17.24
N GLU A 17 35.75 -24.70 18.31
CA GLU A 17 35.07 -25.87 18.87
C GLU A 17 33.63 -25.52 19.34
N ARG A 18 33.45 -24.37 20.01
CA ARG A 18 32.12 -23.86 20.37
C ARG A 18 31.26 -23.59 19.14
N GLY A 19 31.85 -23.08 18.06
CA GLY A 19 31.16 -22.84 16.79
C GLY A 19 30.69 -24.14 16.12
N GLU A 20 31.50 -25.19 16.13
CA GLU A 20 31.12 -26.51 15.60
C GLU A 20 30.03 -27.17 16.45
N LYS A 21 30.18 -27.16 17.78
CA LYS A 21 29.13 -27.64 18.70
C LYS A 21 27.81 -26.90 18.50
N ALA A 22 27.84 -25.58 18.33
CA ALA A 22 26.65 -24.78 18.04
C ALA A 22 26.01 -25.16 16.69
N LYS A 23 26.82 -25.35 15.63
CA LYS A 23 26.33 -25.81 14.32
C LYS A 23 25.67 -27.18 14.39
N ALA A 24 26.29 -28.14 15.10
CA ALA A 24 25.73 -29.47 15.30
C ALA A 24 24.39 -29.43 16.05
N LEU A 25 24.31 -28.65 17.12
CA LEU A 25 23.08 -28.47 17.91
C LEU A 25 21.97 -27.76 17.12
N ILE A 26 22.30 -26.80 16.26
CA ILE A 26 21.34 -26.18 15.33
C ILE A 26 20.84 -27.21 14.31
N ALA A 27 21.74 -28.02 13.73
CA ALA A 27 21.37 -29.04 12.75
C ALA A 27 20.46 -30.13 13.36
N GLU A 28 20.73 -30.56 14.58
CA GLU A 28 19.90 -31.50 15.33
C GLU A 28 18.49 -30.91 15.60
N LYS A 29 18.42 -29.67 16.07
CA LYS A 29 17.13 -28.95 16.25
C LYS A 29 16.34 -28.85 14.95
N LEU A 30 17.01 -28.59 13.82
CA LEU A 30 16.36 -28.54 12.51
C LEU A 30 15.83 -29.91 12.06
N LYS A 31 16.60 -30.99 12.28
CA LYS A 31 16.15 -32.37 11.99
C LYS A 31 14.93 -32.74 12.85
N ALA A 32 14.98 -32.47 14.15
CA ALA A 32 13.85 -32.70 15.06
C ALA A 32 12.60 -31.90 14.66
N LYS A 33 12.76 -30.63 14.24
CA LYS A 33 11.65 -29.81 13.75
C LYS A 33 11.02 -30.39 12.47
N LYS A 34 11.83 -30.89 11.53
CA LYS A 34 11.34 -31.53 10.30
C LYS A 34 10.55 -32.81 10.62
N LEU A 35 11.08 -33.67 11.49
CA LEU A 35 10.42 -34.90 11.90
C LEU A 35 9.04 -34.63 12.54
N ARG A 36 8.96 -33.64 13.44
CA ARG A 36 7.68 -33.20 14.05
C ARG A 36 6.68 -32.68 13.02
N ALA A 37 7.15 -31.95 12.01
CA ALA A 37 6.28 -31.44 10.94
C ALA A 37 5.74 -32.57 10.05
N GLU A 38 6.57 -33.57 9.75
CA GLU A 38 6.17 -34.75 8.98
C GLU A 38 5.17 -35.63 9.74
N GLN A 39 5.39 -35.87 11.03
CA GLN A 39 4.44 -36.58 11.90
C GLN A 39 3.07 -35.89 11.91
N ARG A 40 3.04 -34.56 12.07
CA ARG A 40 1.78 -33.79 12.01
C ARG A 40 1.10 -33.87 10.65
N ARG A 41 1.86 -33.97 9.56
CA ARG A 41 1.32 -34.16 8.22
C ARG A 41 0.65 -35.53 8.09
N LYS A 42 1.32 -36.59 8.53
CA LYS A 42 0.75 -37.96 8.53
C LYS A 42 -0.53 -38.05 9.36
N ILE A 43 -0.53 -37.49 10.58
CA ILE A 43 -1.73 -37.45 11.44
C ILE A 43 -2.89 -36.70 10.75
N ARG A 44 -2.59 -35.63 10.01
CA ARG A 44 -3.61 -34.88 9.26
C ARG A 44 -4.15 -35.65 8.06
N GLU A 45 -3.32 -36.47 7.42
CA GLU A 45 -3.73 -37.37 6.33
C GLU A 45 -4.61 -38.52 6.87
N GLU A 46 -4.28 -39.07 8.04
CA GLU A 46 -4.99 -40.20 8.65
C GLU A 46 -6.30 -39.81 9.36
N CYS A 47 -6.27 -38.75 10.18
CA CYS A 47 -7.37 -38.36 11.07
C CYS A 47 -8.07 -37.06 10.66
N GLY A 48 -7.71 -36.49 9.51
CA GLY A 48 -8.27 -35.23 9.02
C GLY A 48 -7.72 -33.98 9.71
N LEU A 49 -8.22 -32.81 9.28
CA LEU A 49 -7.77 -31.49 9.76
C LEU A 49 -8.07 -31.25 11.24
N GLU A 50 -9.10 -31.88 11.78
CA GLU A 50 -9.55 -31.71 13.18
C GLU A 50 -8.54 -32.28 14.19
N ALA A 51 -7.89 -33.40 13.87
CA ALA A 51 -6.94 -34.05 14.77
C ALA A 51 -5.60 -33.29 14.87
N CYS A 52 -5.20 -32.58 13.82
CA CYS A 52 -3.98 -31.77 13.81
C CYS A 52 -4.20 -30.47 13.03
N PRO A 53 -4.81 -29.44 13.65
CA PRO A 53 -5.07 -28.17 12.99
C PRO A 53 -3.76 -27.54 12.53
N ILE A 54 -3.81 -26.84 11.40
CA ILE A 54 -2.66 -26.06 10.92
C ILE A 54 -2.43 -24.95 11.95
N GLN A 55 -1.30 -25.00 12.64
CA GLN A 55 -0.93 -23.97 13.60
C GLN A 55 -0.75 -22.66 12.85
N GLN A 56 -1.73 -21.77 12.97
CA GLN A 56 -1.62 -20.42 12.45
C GLN A 56 -0.54 -19.68 13.26
N PRO A 57 0.44 -19.04 12.61
CA PRO A 57 1.42 -18.25 13.33
C PRO A 57 0.72 -17.08 14.03
N ARG A 58 1.15 -16.77 15.26
CA ARG A 58 0.78 -15.52 15.93
C ARG A 58 1.46 -14.36 15.21
N THR A 59 0.80 -13.83 14.20
CA THR A 59 1.20 -12.59 13.53
C THR A 59 0.66 -11.39 14.32
N ILE A 60 1.29 -10.24 14.16
CA ILE A 60 0.82 -8.99 14.78
C ILE A 60 -0.61 -8.66 14.33
N GLU A 61 -0.95 -8.96 13.07
CA GLU A 61 -2.32 -8.79 12.54
C GLU A 61 -3.32 -9.71 13.25
N ASN A 62 -2.99 -11.00 13.43
CA ASN A 62 -3.89 -11.97 14.09
C ASN A 62 -4.00 -11.76 15.61
N THR A 63 -3.04 -11.06 16.21
CA THR A 63 -3.01 -10.77 17.64
C THR A 63 -3.46 -9.33 17.93
N ARG A 64 -4.02 -8.65 16.92
CA ARG A 64 -4.55 -7.29 17.08
C ARG A 64 -5.77 -7.35 18.00
N GLU A 65 -5.82 -6.41 18.95
CA GLU A 65 -7.03 -6.21 19.78
C GLU A 65 -8.19 -5.82 18.88
N PHE A 66 -9.38 -6.34 19.19
CA PHE A 66 -10.58 -5.97 18.46
C PHE A 66 -10.80 -4.47 18.62
N ASP A 67 -11.03 -3.80 17.50
CA ASP A 67 -11.26 -2.38 17.42
C ASP A 67 -12.71 -2.19 16.96
N GLU A 68 -13.49 -1.48 17.75
CA GLU A 68 -14.93 -1.30 17.56
C GLU A 68 -15.26 -0.58 16.26
N THR A 69 -14.29 0.12 15.65
CA THR A 69 -14.47 0.87 14.40
C THR A 69 -14.40 0.00 13.13
N PHE A 70 -14.25 -1.32 13.27
CA PHE A 70 -14.26 -2.24 12.14
C PHE A 70 -15.65 -2.34 11.53
N VAL A 71 -15.76 -1.95 10.26
CA VAL A 71 -17.01 -1.97 9.50
C VAL A 71 -17.51 -3.41 9.40
N GLN A 72 -18.76 -3.63 9.76
CA GLN A 72 -19.43 -4.91 9.52
C GLN A 72 -20.24 -4.78 8.22
N PRO A 73 -20.13 -5.74 7.29
CA PRO A 73 -20.75 -5.61 5.97
C PRO A 73 -22.29 -5.50 6.00
N ASP A 74 -22.92 -5.97 7.07
CA ASP A 74 -24.37 -6.01 7.24
C ASP A 74 -24.89 -4.97 8.25
N ASP A 75 -24.04 -4.05 8.75
CA ASP A 75 -24.49 -3.00 9.66
C ASP A 75 -25.27 -1.91 8.89
N PRO A 76 -26.57 -1.69 9.19
CA PRO A 76 -27.37 -0.67 8.51
C PRO A 76 -26.82 0.75 8.67
N GLU A 77 -26.10 1.06 9.75
CA GLU A 77 -25.52 2.39 9.95
C GLU A 77 -24.39 2.66 8.94
N ASP A 78 -23.45 1.73 8.82
CA ASP A 78 -22.31 1.85 7.89
C ASP A 78 -22.81 1.95 6.43
N ILE A 79 -23.82 1.17 6.06
CA ILE A 79 -24.43 1.21 4.71
C ILE A 79 -25.10 2.58 4.44
N LEU A 80 -25.77 3.14 5.45
CA LEU A 80 -26.42 4.45 5.31
C LEU A 80 -25.38 5.57 5.15
N GLU A 81 -24.29 5.53 5.92
CA GLU A 81 -23.16 6.46 5.80
C GLU A 81 -22.54 6.38 4.39
N GLU A 82 -22.25 5.18 3.89
CA GLU A 82 -21.67 4.99 2.55
C GLU A 82 -22.60 5.44 1.40
N ASN A 83 -23.91 5.43 1.59
CA ASN A 83 -24.86 5.87 0.56
C ASN A 83 -25.14 7.38 0.57
N THR A 84 -24.77 8.07 1.65
CA THR A 84 -25.04 9.51 1.83
C THR A 84 -23.78 10.38 1.78
N ASP A 85 -22.61 9.75 1.74
CA ASP A 85 -21.33 10.45 1.67
C ASP A 85 -21.13 11.25 0.37
N GLU A 86 -20.07 12.07 0.35
CA GLU A 86 -19.72 12.91 -0.79
C GLU A 86 -19.35 12.09 -2.03
N PHE A 87 -18.97 10.83 -1.84
CA PHE A 87 -18.55 9.89 -2.89
C PHE A 87 -19.72 9.10 -3.49
N ALA A 88 -20.90 9.12 -2.89
CA ALA A 88 -22.04 8.28 -3.27
C ALA A 88 -22.41 8.45 -4.74
N SER A 89 -22.33 9.67 -5.28
CA SER A 89 -22.59 9.96 -6.69
C SER A 89 -21.68 9.17 -7.66
N TYR A 90 -20.43 8.92 -7.27
CA TYR A 90 -19.48 8.13 -8.03
C TYR A 90 -19.84 6.64 -7.96
N PHE A 91 -20.14 6.11 -6.77
CA PHE A 91 -20.52 4.71 -6.58
C PHE A 91 -21.88 4.35 -7.21
N GLN A 92 -22.78 5.33 -7.33
CA GLN A 92 -24.04 5.21 -8.07
C GLN A 92 -23.88 5.38 -9.60
N LEU A 93 -22.64 5.48 -10.11
CA LEU A 93 -22.31 5.67 -11.54
C LEU A 93 -22.88 6.97 -12.15
N ALA A 94 -23.28 7.95 -11.33
CA ALA A 94 -23.83 9.22 -11.79
C ALA A 94 -22.72 10.19 -12.26
N SER A 95 -21.53 10.12 -11.65
CA SER A 95 -20.38 10.96 -11.99
C SER A 95 -19.22 10.13 -12.55
N ARG A 96 -18.49 10.69 -13.53
CA ARG A 96 -17.24 10.10 -14.05
C ARG A 96 -16.05 10.79 -13.42
N PRO A 97 -15.00 10.04 -13.04
CA PRO A 97 -13.83 10.62 -12.39
C PRO A 97 -13.10 11.54 -13.36
N LYS A 98 -12.81 12.75 -12.91
CA LYS A 98 -12.05 13.74 -13.67
C LYS A 98 -11.05 14.40 -12.72
N VAL A 99 -9.79 13.99 -12.84
CA VAL A 99 -8.74 14.33 -11.88
C VAL A 99 -7.83 15.42 -12.44
N LEU A 100 -7.64 16.49 -11.67
CA LEU A 100 -6.66 17.53 -11.95
C LEU A 100 -5.37 17.27 -11.18
N LEU A 101 -4.27 17.02 -11.88
CA LEU A 101 -2.94 16.85 -11.30
C LEU A 101 -2.16 18.17 -11.36
N THR A 102 -1.62 18.60 -10.24
CA THR A 102 -0.76 19.79 -10.16
C THR A 102 0.39 19.59 -9.17
N THR A 103 1.34 20.52 -9.16
CA THR A 103 2.50 20.51 -8.25
C THR A 103 2.51 21.73 -7.34
N SER A 104 3.41 21.75 -6.37
CA SER A 104 3.83 22.98 -5.71
C SER A 104 4.40 24.01 -6.70
N PRO A 105 4.37 25.32 -6.37
CA PRO A 105 5.01 26.35 -7.21
C PRO A 105 6.50 26.07 -7.35
N LYS A 106 7.06 26.30 -8.54
CA LYS A 106 8.50 26.11 -8.86
C LYS A 106 9.01 24.66 -8.65
N ALA A 107 8.13 23.66 -8.72
CA ALA A 107 8.50 22.25 -8.64
C ALA A 107 9.57 21.86 -9.68
N LYS A 108 10.49 20.99 -9.27
CA LYS A 108 11.62 20.49 -10.04
C LYS A 108 11.25 19.22 -10.82
N LEU A 109 12.23 18.74 -11.60
CA LEU A 109 12.06 17.65 -12.55
C LEU A 109 11.50 16.37 -11.91
N LEU A 110 11.91 16.02 -10.68
CA LEU A 110 11.47 14.79 -10.03
C LEU A 110 9.98 14.81 -9.66
N SER A 111 9.45 15.94 -9.20
CA SER A 111 8.03 16.11 -8.90
C SER A 111 7.19 16.04 -10.18
N TRP A 112 7.67 16.66 -11.27
CA TRP A 112 7.06 16.53 -12.59
C TRP A 112 7.11 15.10 -13.13
N LYS A 113 8.22 14.39 -12.90
CA LYS A 113 8.36 12.96 -13.24
C LYS A 113 7.33 12.12 -12.48
N LEU A 114 7.07 12.43 -11.21
CA LEU A 114 6.02 11.77 -10.42
C LEU A 114 4.63 12.07 -10.99
N CYS A 115 4.30 13.33 -11.27
CA CYS A 115 3.01 13.69 -11.89
C CYS A 115 2.81 12.96 -13.23
N TYR A 116 3.84 12.83 -14.06
CA TYR A 116 3.76 12.08 -15.30
C TYR A 116 3.48 10.59 -15.07
N GLN A 117 4.10 9.96 -14.05
CA GLN A 117 3.76 8.58 -13.71
C GLN A 117 2.34 8.46 -13.16
N LEU A 118 1.90 9.38 -12.31
CA LEU A 118 0.52 9.38 -11.80
C LEU A 118 -0.52 9.58 -12.91
N GLN A 119 -0.23 10.44 -13.89
CA GLN A 119 -1.07 10.60 -15.07
C GLN A 119 -1.13 9.31 -15.91
N ARG A 120 -0.03 8.56 -15.99
CA ARG A 120 -0.05 7.23 -16.62
C ARG A 120 -0.87 6.23 -15.81
N CYS A 121 -0.90 6.34 -14.47
CA CYS A 121 -1.63 5.45 -13.57
C CYS A 121 -3.14 5.74 -13.53
N ILE A 122 -3.56 7.01 -13.58
CA ILE A 122 -4.95 7.42 -13.43
C ILE A 122 -5.52 7.79 -14.81
N PRO A 123 -6.46 7.01 -15.37
CA PRO A 123 -7.16 7.39 -16.60
C PRO A 123 -7.85 8.75 -16.42
N GLU A 124 -7.96 9.54 -17.49
CA GLU A 124 -8.61 10.88 -17.48
C GLU A 124 -7.92 11.98 -16.64
N ALA A 125 -6.74 11.70 -16.06
CA ALA A 125 -6.00 12.71 -15.31
C ALA A 125 -5.41 13.80 -16.23
N LYS A 126 -5.74 15.06 -15.96
CA LYS A 126 -5.17 16.23 -16.65
C LYS A 126 -4.09 16.86 -15.80
N MET A 127 -2.88 16.97 -16.34
CA MET A 127 -1.75 17.60 -15.64
C MET A 127 -1.64 19.09 -15.99
N ILE A 128 -1.61 19.97 -14.99
CA ILE A 128 -1.48 21.43 -15.16
C ILE A 128 -0.38 21.99 -14.26
N SER A 129 0.44 22.89 -14.84
CA SER A 129 1.46 23.63 -14.09
C SER A 129 0.85 24.75 -13.27
N ARG A 130 1.15 24.75 -11.97
CA ARG A 130 0.69 25.79 -11.03
C ARG A 130 1.25 27.17 -11.35
N LYS A 131 2.44 27.25 -11.97
CA LYS A 131 3.18 28.51 -12.21
C LYS A 131 3.17 29.40 -10.95
N SER A 132 2.54 30.58 -11.01
CA SER A 132 2.34 31.51 -9.89
C SER A 132 0.85 31.67 -9.51
N VAL A 133 0.00 30.72 -9.90
CA VAL A 133 -1.44 30.77 -9.61
C VAL A 133 -1.68 30.39 -8.14
N PRO A 134 -2.42 31.23 -7.37
CA PRO A 134 -2.77 30.90 -6.00
C PRO A 134 -3.74 29.71 -5.97
N LEU A 135 -3.63 28.87 -4.94
CA LEU A 135 -4.40 27.62 -4.84
C LEU A 135 -5.91 27.86 -4.86
N LYS A 136 -6.38 28.94 -4.22
CA LYS A 136 -7.79 29.33 -4.21
C LYS A 136 -8.35 29.52 -5.62
N LYS A 137 -7.62 30.20 -6.51
CA LYS A 137 -8.03 30.38 -7.92
C LYS A 137 -8.04 29.05 -8.66
N LEU A 138 -7.05 28.19 -8.41
CA LEU A 138 -6.99 26.86 -9.02
C LEU A 138 -8.22 26.01 -8.65
N ILE A 139 -8.61 26.01 -7.38
CA ILE A 139 -9.80 25.29 -6.90
C ILE A 139 -11.06 25.85 -7.55
N THR A 140 -11.22 27.19 -7.61
CA THR A 140 -12.37 27.80 -8.30
C THR A 140 -12.43 27.40 -9.78
N CYS A 141 -11.30 27.42 -10.49
CA CYS A 141 -11.23 26.96 -11.87
C CYS A 141 -11.57 25.46 -11.99
N ALA A 142 -11.09 24.63 -11.07
CA ALA A 142 -11.35 23.19 -11.07
C ALA A 142 -12.84 22.89 -10.85
N LYS A 143 -13.50 23.61 -9.92
CA LYS A 143 -14.95 23.53 -9.71
C LYS A 143 -15.72 23.95 -10.97
N ASN A 144 -15.32 25.06 -11.62
CA ASN A 144 -15.96 25.55 -12.84
C ASN A 144 -15.81 24.60 -14.04
N GLU A 145 -14.69 23.89 -14.15
CA GLU A 145 -14.45 22.85 -15.17
C GLU A 145 -15.01 21.47 -14.78
N SER A 146 -15.75 21.37 -13.67
CA SER A 146 -16.36 20.13 -13.16
C SER A 146 -15.35 19.00 -12.94
N PHE A 147 -14.17 19.30 -12.40
CA PHE A 147 -13.26 18.26 -11.90
C PHE A 147 -13.82 17.65 -10.62
N THR A 148 -13.71 16.33 -10.49
CA THR A 148 -14.11 15.58 -9.29
C THR A 148 -13.04 15.64 -8.23
N ASP A 149 -11.76 15.62 -8.62
CA ASP A 149 -10.65 15.52 -7.69
C ASP A 149 -9.48 16.40 -8.10
N LEU A 150 -8.81 16.96 -7.10
CA LEU A 150 -7.58 17.72 -7.23
C LEU A 150 -6.46 17.01 -6.48
N LEU A 151 -5.42 16.62 -7.21
CA LEU A 151 -4.20 16.04 -6.65
C LEU A 151 -3.04 17.05 -6.74
N ILE A 152 -2.44 17.38 -5.59
CA ILE A 152 -1.34 18.33 -5.50
C ILE A 152 -0.11 17.61 -4.97
N VAL A 153 0.93 17.51 -5.80
CA VAL A 153 2.23 16.97 -5.39
C VAL A 153 3.04 18.08 -4.72
N HIS A 154 3.38 17.87 -3.45
CA HIS A 154 4.26 18.74 -2.68
C HIS A 154 5.72 18.28 -2.80
N GLU A 155 6.60 19.26 -2.95
CA GLU A 155 8.05 19.07 -3.04
C GLU A 155 8.73 19.72 -1.84
N ASP A 156 9.72 19.03 -1.29
CA ASP A 156 10.66 19.54 -0.30
C ASP A 156 12.08 19.12 -0.72
N ASN A 157 13.06 20.02 -0.61
CA ASN A 157 14.46 19.77 -0.98
C ASN A 157 14.65 19.08 -2.35
N ARG A 158 13.91 19.53 -3.39
CA ARG A 158 13.93 18.97 -4.76
C ARG A 158 13.40 17.54 -4.88
N GLN A 159 12.75 17.01 -3.86
CA GLN A 159 12.17 15.68 -3.80
C GLN A 159 10.67 15.77 -3.47
N PRO A 160 9.80 14.97 -4.12
CA PRO A 160 8.39 14.91 -3.75
C PRO A 160 8.25 14.31 -2.34
N ASN A 161 7.65 15.06 -1.41
CA ASN A 161 7.52 14.69 0.00
C ASN A 161 6.08 14.30 0.36
N GLY A 162 5.08 14.91 -0.28
CA GLY A 162 3.68 14.65 0.06
C GLY A 162 2.73 14.83 -1.11
N ILE A 163 1.53 14.31 -0.96
CA ILE A 163 0.42 14.47 -1.90
C ILE A 163 -0.78 14.95 -1.10
N VAL A 164 -1.40 16.03 -1.55
CA VAL A 164 -2.75 16.42 -1.10
C VAL A 164 -3.74 15.92 -2.12
N LEU A 165 -4.71 15.13 -1.67
CA LEU A 165 -5.88 14.74 -2.45
C LEU A 165 -7.08 15.51 -1.90
N CYS A 166 -7.80 16.21 -2.76
CA CYS A 166 -8.97 17.00 -2.41
C CYS A 166 -10.12 16.60 -3.33
N HIS A 167 -11.22 16.15 -2.75
CA HIS A 167 -12.43 15.85 -3.48
C HIS A 167 -13.26 17.13 -3.65
N LEU A 168 -13.71 17.40 -4.87
CA LEU A 168 -14.46 18.60 -5.26
C LEU A 168 -15.90 18.21 -5.64
N PRO A 169 -16.89 19.11 -5.46
CA PRO A 169 -16.74 20.49 -5.04
C PRO A 169 -16.52 20.67 -3.53
N ASP A 170 -17.22 19.93 -2.68
CA ASP A 170 -17.23 20.15 -1.22
C ASP A 170 -16.93 18.84 -0.48
N GLY A 171 -15.95 18.09 -0.97
CA GLY A 171 -15.53 16.82 -0.38
C GLY A 171 -14.32 16.93 0.55
N PRO A 172 -13.92 15.80 1.16
CA PRO A 172 -12.82 15.76 2.10
C PRO A 172 -11.47 16.03 1.43
N THR A 173 -10.50 16.44 2.25
CA THR A 173 -9.11 16.61 1.83
C THR A 173 -8.21 15.77 2.71
N ALA A 174 -7.35 14.96 2.08
CA ALA A 174 -6.38 14.12 2.75
C ALA A 174 -4.97 14.51 2.34
N TYR A 175 -4.08 14.60 3.34
CA TYR A 175 -2.65 14.79 3.12
C TYR A 175 -1.91 13.48 3.38
N PHE A 176 -1.19 13.01 2.37
CA PHE A 176 -0.37 11.81 2.44
C PHE A 176 1.10 12.18 2.39
N LYS A 177 1.88 11.70 3.36
CA LYS A 177 3.35 11.77 3.30
C LYS A 177 3.86 10.62 2.44
N LEU A 178 4.62 10.94 1.40
CA LEU A 178 5.29 9.97 0.55
C LEU A 178 6.55 9.44 1.23
N GLN A 179 6.70 8.12 1.21
CA GLN A 179 7.92 7.45 1.63
C GLN A 179 8.31 6.41 0.60
N SER A 180 9.62 6.16 0.48
CA SER A 180 10.18 5.10 -0.38
C SER A 180 9.73 5.17 -1.85
N LEU A 181 9.67 6.37 -2.43
CA LEU A 181 9.31 6.54 -3.84
C LEU A 181 10.35 5.86 -4.75
N LYS A 182 9.89 4.99 -5.64
CA LYS A 182 10.69 4.37 -6.70
C LYS A 182 10.02 4.58 -8.04
N PHE A 183 10.76 5.11 -9.01
CA PHE A 183 10.23 5.27 -10.35
C PHE A 183 10.37 3.97 -11.15
N PRO A 184 9.58 3.79 -12.23
CA PRO A 184 9.75 2.66 -13.14
C PRO A 184 11.16 2.55 -13.73
N SER A 185 11.87 3.68 -13.88
CA SER A 185 13.27 3.72 -14.33
C SER A 185 14.25 3.04 -13.39
N ASP A 186 13.91 2.95 -12.10
CA ASP A 186 14.81 2.50 -11.05
C ASP A 186 14.60 1.01 -10.75
N ILE A 187 13.55 0.41 -11.33
CA ILE A 187 13.18 -0.99 -11.17
C ILE A 187 13.77 -1.79 -12.33
N LYS A 188 14.72 -2.69 -12.02
CA LYS A 188 15.34 -3.58 -13.01
C LYS A 188 14.28 -4.47 -13.66
N GLY A 189 14.31 -4.56 -15.00
CA GLY A 189 13.38 -5.39 -15.78
C GLY A 189 12.02 -4.75 -16.06
N CYS A 190 11.78 -3.51 -15.63
CA CYS A 190 10.54 -2.81 -15.94
C CYS A 190 10.49 -2.40 -17.42
N LYS A 191 9.58 -3.01 -18.19
CA LYS A 191 9.34 -2.62 -19.58
C LYS A 191 8.50 -1.34 -19.64
N ARG A 192 8.86 -0.44 -20.56
CA ARG A 192 8.10 0.78 -20.86
C ARG A 192 6.98 0.49 -21.86
N ASP A 193 6.16 -0.50 -21.56
CA ASP A 193 5.08 -0.89 -22.45
C ASP A 193 3.98 0.19 -22.46
N ARG A 194 3.24 0.21 -23.57
CA ARG A 194 2.07 1.09 -23.70
C ARG A 194 1.01 0.63 -22.72
N VAL A 195 0.52 1.58 -21.95
CA VAL A 195 -0.59 1.35 -21.02
C VAL A 195 -1.87 1.42 -21.84
N PHE A 196 -2.63 0.33 -21.89
CA PHE A 196 -3.90 0.25 -22.62
C PHE A 196 -5.04 -0.08 -21.67
N GLY A 197 -6.15 0.66 -21.80
CA GLY A 197 -7.36 0.45 -21.03
C GLY A 197 -7.29 0.94 -19.58
N ASN A 198 -8.44 0.90 -18.92
CA ASN A 198 -8.60 1.30 -17.53
C ASN A 198 -8.04 0.22 -16.58
N PRO A 199 -7.33 0.59 -15.51
CA PRO A 199 -6.78 -0.36 -14.56
C PRO A 199 -7.90 -1.02 -13.74
N GLU A 200 -7.66 -2.26 -13.32
CA GLU A 200 -8.31 -2.85 -12.17
C GLU A 200 -7.79 -2.19 -10.89
N LEU A 201 -8.69 -1.90 -9.95
CA LEU A 201 -8.34 -1.32 -8.66
C LEU A 201 -8.46 -2.38 -7.57
N VAL A 202 -7.39 -2.57 -6.81
CA VAL A 202 -7.34 -3.48 -5.67
C VAL A 202 -7.11 -2.66 -4.40
N LEU A 203 -8.09 -2.65 -3.50
CA LEU A 203 -8.04 -1.96 -2.21
C LEU A 203 -8.04 -3.02 -1.10
N ASN A 204 -6.91 -3.20 -0.42
CA ASN A 204 -6.75 -4.24 0.60
C ASN A 204 -6.51 -3.64 1.99
N ASN A 205 -7.12 -4.26 3.02
CA ASN A 205 -6.99 -3.95 4.44
C ASN A 205 -7.46 -2.55 4.86
N PHE A 206 -8.48 -2.02 4.21
CA PHE A 206 -9.17 -0.81 4.63
C PHE A 206 -10.43 -1.18 5.40
N SER A 207 -10.28 -1.77 6.59
CA SER A 207 -11.39 -2.41 7.31
C SER A 207 -12.07 -1.53 8.37
N THR A 208 -11.42 -0.46 8.82
CA THR A 208 -12.01 0.49 9.77
C THR A 208 -12.90 1.49 9.03
N ARG A 209 -13.83 2.16 9.74
CA ARG A 209 -14.69 3.22 9.16
C ARG A 209 -13.88 4.28 8.42
N LEU A 210 -12.81 4.80 9.04
CA LEU A 210 -11.88 5.73 8.40
C LEU A 210 -11.16 5.11 7.19
N GLY A 211 -10.80 3.82 7.30
CA GLY A 211 -10.21 3.05 6.21
C GLY A 211 -11.14 3.00 5.00
N HIS A 212 -12.43 2.71 5.20
CA HIS A 212 -13.46 2.74 4.16
C HIS A 212 -13.56 4.12 3.51
N THR A 213 -13.61 5.22 4.29
CA THR A 213 -13.63 6.58 3.72
C THR A 213 -12.41 6.86 2.83
N ILE A 214 -11.21 6.49 3.29
CA ILE A 214 -9.96 6.68 2.51
C ILE A 214 -9.96 5.78 1.26
N ALA A 215 -10.43 4.53 1.38
CA ALA A 215 -10.54 3.60 0.26
C ALA A 215 -11.48 4.14 -0.82
N ARG A 216 -12.64 4.67 -0.41
CA ARG A 216 -13.62 5.32 -1.29
C ARG A 216 -13.02 6.55 -1.98
N MET A 217 -12.30 7.38 -1.24
CA MET A 217 -11.58 8.53 -1.79
C MET A 217 -10.56 8.13 -2.87
N PHE A 218 -9.83 7.02 -2.70
CA PHE A 218 -8.94 6.50 -3.75
C PHE A 218 -9.69 5.86 -4.92
N ALA A 219 -10.81 5.19 -4.65
CA ALA A 219 -11.65 4.60 -5.69
C ALA A 219 -12.17 5.66 -6.67
N CYS A 220 -12.63 6.80 -6.15
CA CYS A 220 -13.11 7.94 -6.94
C CYS A 220 -12.09 8.49 -7.94
N LEU A 221 -10.80 8.18 -7.82
CA LEU A 221 -9.80 8.60 -8.81
C LEU A 221 -9.84 7.77 -10.09
N PHE A 222 -10.34 6.53 -10.05
CA PHE A 222 -10.30 5.60 -11.16
C PHE A 222 -11.69 5.38 -11.75
N PRO A 223 -11.82 5.08 -13.05
CA PRO A 223 -13.14 4.76 -13.62
C PRO A 223 -13.56 3.32 -13.26
N GLN A 224 -14.85 3.11 -12.98
CA GLN A 224 -15.40 1.81 -12.53
C GLN A 224 -15.55 0.75 -13.64
N ASN A 225 -15.00 0.99 -14.83
CA ASN A 225 -15.04 0.07 -15.97
C ASN A 225 -13.63 -0.47 -16.27
N PRO A 226 -13.07 -1.37 -15.43
CA PRO A 226 -11.74 -1.92 -15.62
C PRO A 226 -11.66 -2.75 -16.91
N HIS A 227 -10.53 -2.65 -17.61
CA HIS A 227 -10.27 -3.43 -18.82
C HIS A 227 -9.40 -4.66 -18.51
N PHE A 228 -10.03 -5.76 -18.11
CA PHE A 228 -9.33 -6.97 -17.64
C PHE A 228 -8.35 -7.57 -18.66
N ARG A 229 -8.62 -7.47 -19.97
CA ARG A 229 -7.70 -8.00 -21.00
C ARG A 229 -6.35 -7.30 -21.01
N GLY A 230 -6.30 -6.04 -20.57
CA GLY A 230 -5.07 -5.26 -20.50
C GLY A 230 -4.12 -5.67 -19.37
N ARG A 231 -4.57 -6.50 -18.41
CA ARG A 231 -3.79 -6.94 -17.23
C ARG A 231 -3.13 -5.79 -16.44
N ARG A 232 -3.79 -4.64 -16.44
CA ARG A 232 -3.34 -3.45 -15.74
C ARG A 232 -4.02 -3.41 -14.37
N VAL A 233 -3.24 -3.39 -13.30
CA VAL A 233 -3.77 -3.40 -11.93
C VAL A 233 -3.10 -2.31 -11.10
N VAL A 234 -3.89 -1.53 -10.39
CA VAL A 234 -3.43 -0.56 -9.40
C VAL A 234 -3.84 -1.07 -8.03
N THR A 235 -2.87 -1.20 -7.13
CA THR A 235 -3.08 -1.76 -5.80
C THR A 235 -2.77 -0.73 -4.74
N PHE A 236 -3.72 -0.51 -3.84
CA PHE A 236 -3.53 0.15 -2.56
C PHE A 236 -3.69 -0.89 -1.46
N HIS A 237 -2.60 -1.16 -0.74
CA HIS A 237 -2.61 -2.11 0.35
C HIS A 237 -2.26 -1.39 1.64
N CYS A 238 -3.20 -1.35 2.58
CA CYS A 238 -2.97 -0.76 3.89
C CYS A 238 -2.30 -1.78 4.83
N GLN A 239 -1.22 -1.39 5.48
CA GLN A 239 -0.59 -2.18 6.52
C GLN A 239 0.08 -1.26 7.54
N ARG A 240 -0.33 -1.35 8.81
CA ARG A 240 0.17 -0.50 9.92
C ARG A 240 0.08 1.00 9.59
N ASP A 241 -1.04 1.42 9.03
CA ASP A 241 -1.31 2.79 8.57
C ASP A 241 -0.37 3.31 7.45
N TYR A 242 0.42 2.42 6.86
CA TYR A 242 1.12 2.68 5.61
C TYR A 242 0.30 2.15 4.44
N ILE A 243 -0.01 3.03 3.50
CA ILE A 243 -0.68 2.65 2.25
C ILE A 243 0.40 2.40 1.20
N PHE A 244 0.60 1.13 0.87
CA PHE A 244 1.50 0.72 -0.19
C PHE A 244 0.79 0.84 -1.54
N PHE A 245 1.19 1.84 -2.32
CA PHE A 245 0.74 2.03 -3.69
C PHE A 245 1.66 1.28 -4.67
N ARG A 246 1.07 0.46 -5.54
CA ARG A 246 1.78 -0.21 -6.65
C ARG A 246 0.94 -0.16 -7.92
N HIS A 247 1.61 -0.04 -9.05
CA HIS A 247 1.01 -0.14 -10.37
C HIS A 247 1.69 -1.30 -11.12
N HIS A 248 0.88 -2.26 -11.54
CA HIS A 248 1.25 -3.46 -12.26
C HIS A 248 0.72 -3.38 -13.70
N TRP A 249 1.55 -3.75 -14.67
CA TRP A 249 1.22 -3.89 -16.08
C TRP A 249 2.11 -4.93 -16.75
#